data_AF-A0A9W6V8M6-F1
#
_entry.id   AF-A0A9W6V8M6-F1
#
_cell.length_a   1.000
_cell.length_b   1.000
_cell.length_c   1.000
_cell.angle_alpha   90.00
_cell.angle_beta   90.00
_cell.angle_gamma   90.00
#
_symmetry.space_group_name_H-M   'P 1'
#
loop_
_entity.id
_entity.type
_entity.pdbx_description
1 polymer ?
#
loop_
_entity_poly.entity_id
_entity_poly.type
_entity_poly.pdbx_seq_one_letter_code
_entity_poly.pdbx_strand_id
1 'polypeptide(L)'
;MTGGVEVRQETGARDSEEEITAAVVAADPRVVAVFAAGCAERVIQQFTSSRGGDPDRADDVEVLVDAVERLWDLAASAESFGATVPLLEAFRELHGEDVLVDTEDIIAFEAVVTALHATQYRATGDPTAALACAHVIRTAMWMFDQNSPGSDRHGAEVARQREVLASGAVPAALVRAQDIAIGREWALE
;
A
#
# COMPACT_ATOMS: atom_id res chain seq x y z
N MET A 1 22.63 17.43 -35.52
CA MET A 1 22.70 17.56 -34.05
C MET A 1 21.43 16.98 -33.50
N THR A 2 21.56 15.83 -32.85
CA THR A 2 20.52 14.91 -32.40
C THR A 2 19.78 15.46 -31.18
N GLY A 3 18.46 15.60 -31.29
CA GLY A 3 17.56 15.70 -30.14
C GLY A 3 17.35 14.30 -29.58
N GLY A 4 17.89 14.05 -28.38
CA GLY A 4 17.55 12.89 -27.57
C GLY A 4 16.49 13.31 -26.57
N VAL A 5 15.24 12.94 -26.83
CA VAL A 5 14.16 13.00 -25.84
C VAL A 5 14.45 11.90 -24.81
N GLU A 6 14.35 12.26 -23.53
CA GLU A 6 14.60 11.40 -22.38
C GLU A 6 13.71 10.14 -22.40
N VAL A 7 14.31 8.99 -22.75
CA VAL A 7 13.72 7.64 -22.59
C VAL A 7 14.26 6.98 -21.30
N ARG A 8 14.42 7.75 -20.21
CA ARG A 8 15.06 7.26 -18.98
C ARG A 8 14.10 6.92 -17.85
N GLN A 9 12.93 7.56 -17.77
CA GLN A 9 11.96 7.30 -16.69
C GLN A 9 11.08 6.07 -16.95
N GLU A 10 10.59 5.85 -18.18
CA GLU A 10 9.72 4.70 -18.48
C GLU A 10 10.44 3.35 -18.37
N THR A 11 11.71 3.29 -18.74
CA THR A 11 12.50 2.06 -18.69
C THR A 11 12.75 1.62 -17.24
N GLY A 12 13.11 2.56 -16.35
CA GLY A 12 13.39 2.24 -14.94
C GLY A 12 12.14 1.85 -14.12
N ALA A 13 10.97 2.42 -14.44
CA ALA A 13 9.71 2.05 -13.79
C ALA A 13 9.28 0.63 -14.16
N ARG A 14 9.37 0.28 -15.45
CA ARG A 14 9.09 -1.05 -15.96
C ARG A 14 10.05 -2.10 -15.40
N ASP A 15 11.34 -1.79 -15.34
CA ASP A 15 12.35 -2.66 -14.75
C ASP A 15 12.05 -2.93 -13.26
N SER A 16 11.57 -1.91 -12.52
CA SER A 16 11.22 -2.05 -11.11
C SER A 16 9.97 -2.90 -10.88
N GLU A 17 8.95 -2.78 -11.72
CA GLU A 17 7.73 -3.59 -11.64
C GLU A 17 7.97 -5.06 -12.00
N GLU A 18 8.77 -5.32 -13.04
CA GLU A 18 9.17 -6.69 -13.41
C GLU A 18 10.00 -7.35 -12.29
N GLU A 19 10.92 -6.61 -11.66
CA GLU A 19 11.70 -7.08 -10.51
C GLU A 19 10.82 -7.41 -9.29
N ILE A 20 9.92 -6.51 -8.90
CA ILE A 20 9.01 -6.73 -7.77
C ILE A 20 8.10 -7.92 -8.05
N THR A 21 7.60 -8.04 -9.28
CA THR A 21 6.78 -9.19 -9.72
C THR A 21 7.54 -10.50 -9.56
N ALA A 22 8.76 -10.57 -10.10
CA ALA A 22 9.59 -11.75 -10.01
C ALA A 22 9.91 -12.11 -8.54
N ALA A 23 10.19 -11.12 -7.71
CA ALA A 23 10.50 -11.31 -6.30
C ALA A 23 9.29 -11.81 -5.49
N VAL A 24 8.10 -11.25 -5.70
CA VAL A 24 6.86 -11.72 -5.05
C VAL A 24 6.54 -13.16 -5.43
N VAL A 25 6.68 -13.52 -6.72
CA VAL A 25 6.42 -14.89 -7.21
C VAL A 25 7.41 -15.90 -6.62
N ALA A 26 8.66 -15.50 -6.41
CA ALA A 26 9.71 -16.36 -5.88
C ALA A 26 9.75 -16.44 -4.34
N ALA A 27 9.12 -15.49 -3.64
CA ALA A 27 9.21 -15.37 -2.19
C ALA A 27 8.38 -16.40 -1.43
N ASP A 28 8.77 -16.66 -0.18
CA ASP A 28 7.95 -17.41 0.76
C ASP A 28 6.64 -16.65 1.05
N PRO A 29 5.47 -17.33 1.14
CA PRO A 29 4.20 -16.67 1.41
C PRO A 29 4.18 -15.78 2.67
N ARG A 30 5.00 -16.10 3.69
CA ARG A 30 5.10 -15.25 4.89
C ARG A 30 5.80 -13.94 4.59
N VAL A 31 6.78 -13.94 3.68
CA VAL A 31 7.45 -12.72 3.21
C VAL A 31 6.47 -11.87 2.41
N VAL A 32 5.69 -12.48 1.52
CA VAL A 32 4.67 -11.77 0.74
C VAL A 32 3.56 -11.21 1.65
N ALA A 33 3.19 -11.91 2.72
CA ALA A 33 2.26 -11.40 3.73
C ALA A 33 2.79 -10.16 4.46
N VAL A 34 4.06 -10.19 4.88
CA VAL A 34 4.74 -9.03 5.49
C VAL A 34 4.85 -7.87 4.50
N PHE A 35 5.19 -8.16 3.25
CA PHE A 35 5.25 -7.18 2.17
C PHE A 35 3.91 -6.47 1.93
N ALA A 36 2.82 -7.23 1.80
CA ALA A 36 1.49 -6.68 1.60
C ALA A 36 1.01 -5.88 2.82
N ALA A 37 1.29 -6.36 4.04
CA ALA A 37 0.99 -5.65 5.27
C ALA A 37 1.73 -4.31 5.36
N GLY A 38 3.02 -4.29 4.98
CA GLY A 38 3.83 -3.07 4.95
C GLY A 38 3.31 -2.02 3.96
N CYS A 39 2.91 -2.45 2.76
CA CYS A 39 2.28 -1.56 1.78
C CYS A 39 0.99 -0.95 2.35
N ALA A 40 0.11 -1.75 2.94
CA ALA A 40 -1.12 -1.23 3.56
C ALA A 40 -0.84 -0.28 4.74
N GLU A 41 0.08 -0.65 5.64
CA GLU A 41 0.43 0.13 6.83
C GLU A 41 0.85 1.57 6.49
N ARG A 42 1.72 1.75 5.49
CA ARG A 42 2.24 3.07 5.12
C ARG A 42 1.16 4.02 4.60
N VAL A 43 0.17 3.52 3.86
CA VAL A 43 -0.89 4.36 3.26
C VAL A 43 -2.12 4.52 4.19
N ILE A 44 -2.44 3.51 5.01
CA ILE A 44 -3.55 3.59 6.00
C ILE A 44 -3.30 4.68 7.03
N GLN A 45 -2.03 4.94 7.39
CA GLN A 45 -1.71 6.04 8.28
C GLN A 45 -2.08 7.42 7.72
N GLN A 46 -2.03 7.59 6.39
CA GLN A 46 -2.48 8.84 5.76
C GLN A 46 -4.00 8.95 5.81
N PHE A 47 -4.73 7.85 5.60
CA PHE A 47 -6.19 7.81 5.78
C PHE A 47 -6.58 8.20 7.21
N THR A 48 -5.95 7.57 8.21
CA THR A 48 -6.30 7.82 9.61
C THR A 48 -5.90 9.22 10.06
N SER A 49 -4.84 9.80 9.48
CA SER A 49 -4.47 11.20 9.70
C SER A 49 -5.53 12.17 9.15
N SER A 50 -6.02 11.96 7.92
CA SER A 50 -6.99 12.86 7.30
C SER A 50 -8.42 12.67 7.79
N ARG A 51 -8.82 11.43 8.13
CA ARG A 51 -10.22 11.09 8.48
C ARG A 51 -10.44 10.83 9.98
N GLY A 52 -9.38 10.68 10.78
CA GLY A 52 -9.49 10.33 12.20
C GLY A 52 -10.22 11.35 13.07
N GLY A 53 -10.35 12.59 12.59
CA GLY A 53 -11.12 13.64 13.27
C GLY A 53 -12.58 13.75 12.82
N ASP A 54 -13.00 13.03 11.79
CA ASP A 54 -14.35 13.10 11.22
C ASP A 54 -15.28 12.05 11.87
N PRO A 55 -16.29 12.44 12.66
CA PRO A 55 -17.20 11.49 13.30
C PRO A 55 -17.96 10.62 12.31
N ASP A 56 -18.21 11.10 11.09
CA ASP A 56 -18.92 10.33 10.05
C ASP A 56 -18.04 9.24 9.44
N ARG A 57 -16.72 9.26 9.74
CA ARG A 57 -15.73 8.27 9.29
C ARG A 57 -15.21 7.38 10.41
N ALA A 58 -15.75 7.47 11.62
CA ALA A 58 -15.24 6.74 12.78
C ALA A 58 -15.22 5.21 12.54
N ASP A 59 -16.32 4.66 12.02
CA ASP A 59 -16.43 3.22 11.72
C ASP A 59 -15.43 2.79 10.63
N ASP A 60 -15.23 3.62 9.61
CA ASP A 60 -14.26 3.36 8.54
C ASP A 60 -12.82 3.33 9.07
N VAL A 61 -12.48 4.26 9.96
CA VAL A 61 -11.19 4.29 10.65
C VAL A 61 -10.99 3.03 11.48
N GLU A 62 -12.01 2.60 12.23
CA GLU A 62 -11.95 1.35 13.02
C GLU A 62 -11.72 0.13 12.12
N VAL A 63 -12.44 0.02 10.99
CA VAL A 63 -12.26 -1.09 10.05
C VAL A 63 -10.84 -1.13 9.48
N LEU A 64 -10.26 0.00 9.09
CA LEU A 64 -8.89 0.04 8.55
C LEU A 64 -7.83 -0.25 9.61
N VAL A 65 -8.02 0.25 10.84
CA VAL A 65 -7.14 -0.06 11.98
C VAL A 65 -7.17 -1.56 12.30
N ASP A 66 -8.37 -2.15 12.37
CA ASP A 66 -8.51 -3.58 12.61
C ASP A 66 -7.91 -4.41 11.46
N ALA A 67 -8.10 -3.98 10.21
CA ALA A 67 -7.52 -4.64 9.05
C ALA A 67 -5.99 -4.63 9.11
N VAL A 68 -5.36 -3.49 9.39
CA VAL A 68 -3.89 -3.40 9.46
C VAL A 68 -3.31 -4.17 10.63
N GLU A 69 -3.94 -4.14 11.81
CA GLU A 69 -3.51 -4.95 12.95
C GLU A 69 -3.54 -6.45 12.60
N ARG A 70 -4.61 -6.89 11.94
CA ARG A 70 -4.77 -8.28 11.52
C ARG A 70 -3.79 -8.66 10.42
N LEU A 71 -3.50 -7.78 9.47
CA LEU A 71 -2.48 -7.97 8.43
C LEU A 71 -1.09 -8.26 9.01
N TRP A 72 -0.76 -7.71 10.18
CA TRP A 72 0.49 -7.98 10.88
C TRP A 72 0.47 -9.24 11.77
N ASP A 73 -0.71 -9.77 12.10
CA ASP A 73 -0.84 -11.07 12.73
C ASP A 73 -0.67 -12.19 11.69
N LEU A 74 0.55 -12.72 11.58
CA LEU A 74 0.85 -13.83 10.66
C LEU A 74 0.18 -15.16 11.04
N ALA A 75 -0.42 -15.26 12.23
CA ALA A 75 -1.20 -16.43 12.65
C ALA A 75 -2.70 -16.29 12.32
N ALA A 76 -3.17 -15.09 11.94
CA ALA A 76 -4.56 -14.86 11.55
C ALA A 76 -4.96 -15.74 10.36
N SER A 77 -6.16 -16.32 10.44
CA SER A 77 -6.69 -17.27 9.46
C SER A 77 -7.21 -16.58 8.20
N ALA A 78 -7.12 -17.27 7.06
CA ALA A 78 -7.69 -16.81 5.80
C ALA A 78 -9.19 -16.48 5.88
N GLU A 79 -9.95 -17.26 6.66
CA GLU A 79 -11.38 -17.02 6.92
C GLU A 79 -11.63 -15.65 7.56
N SER A 80 -10.79 -15.24 8.52
CA SER A 80 -10.92 -13.94 9.17
C SER A 80 -10.71 -12.77 8.21
N PHE A 81 -9.79 -12.91 7.24
CA PHE A 81 -9.61 -11.93 6.18
C PHE A 81 -10.75 -11.97 5.17
N GLY A 82 -11.27 -13.15 4.84
CA GLY A 82 -12.46 -13.31 4.01
C GLY A 82 -13.69 -12.60 4.57
N ALA A 83 -13.84 -12.51 5.89
CA ALA A 83 -14.88 -11.73 6.55
C ALA A 83 -14.60 -10.21 6.55
N THR A 84 -13.34 -9.80 6.43
CA THR A 84 -12.91 -8.39 6.41
C THR A 84 -13.05 -7.77 5.01
N VAL A 85 -12.85 -8.57 3.95
CA VAL A 85 -12.97 -8.11 2.56
C VAL A 85 -14.31 -7.38 2.26
N PRO A 86 -15.50 -7.94 2.59
CA PRO A 86 -16.76 -7.26 2.34
C PRO A 86 -16.93 -5.94 3.09
N LEU A 87 -16.26 -5.77 4.24
CA LEU A 87 -16.28 -4.51 5.00
C LEU A 87 -15.51 -3.44 4.24
N LEU A 88 -14.33 -3.77 3.70
CA LEU A 88 -13.53 -2.87 2.87
C LEU A 88 -14.22 -2.57 1.53
N GLU A 89 -14.87 -3.55 0.92
CA GLU A 89 -15.66 -3.37 -0.31
C GLU A 89 -16.85 -2.42 -0.11
N ALA A 90 -17.33 -2.22 1.10
CA ALA A 90 -18.45 -1.32 1.41
C ALA A 90 -18.03 0.16 1.55
N PHE A 91 -16.73 0.47 1.53
CA PHE A 91 -16.24 1.84 1.67
C PHE A 91 -16.74 2.72 0.52
N ARG A 92 -17.19 3.93 0.86
CA ARG A 92 -17.74 4.89 -0.10
C ARG A 92 -16.75 5.23 -1.22
N GLU A 93 -15.46 5.19 -0.94
CA GLU A 93 -14.38 5.43 -1.90
C GLU A 93 -14.46 4.49 -3.11
N LEU A 94 -15.00 3.29 -2.95
CA LEU A 94 -15.11 2.29 -4.03
C LEU A 94 -16.40 2.40 -4.86
N HIS A 95 -17.34 3.26 -4.44
CA HIS A 95 -18.66 3.41 -5.08
C HIS A 95 -18.90 4.80 -5.67
N GLY A 96 -17.94 5.71 -5.57
CA GLY A 96 -18.05 7.06 -6.14
C GLY A 96 -18.00 7.04 -7.67
N GLU A 97 -18.90 7.78 -8.31
CA GLU A 97 -18.87 8.01 -9.77
C GLU A 97 -18.03 9.24 -10.16
N ASP A 98 -17.62 10.05 -9.17
CA ASP A 98 -16.93 11.31 -9.38
C ASP A 98 -15.42 11.12 -9.54
N VAL A 99 -14.83 11.91 -10.43
CA VAL A 99 -13.37 12.01 -10.56
C VAL A 99 -12.81 12.58 -9.25
N LEU A 100 -11.98 11.79 -8.56
CA LEU A 100 -11.29 12.24 -7.35
C LEU A 100 -10.30 13.35 -7.73
N VAL A 101 -10.57 14.56 -7.25
CA VAL A 101 -9.74 15.75 -7.48
C VAL A 101 -9.10 16.27 -6.19
N ASP A 102 -9.70 15.96 -5.04
CA ASP A 102 -9.19 16.35 -3.74
C ASP A 102 -8.11 15.35 -3.28
N THR A 103 -7.00 15.87 -2.78
CA THR A 103 -5.86 15.06 -2.31
C THR A 103 -6.27 14.11 -1.18
N GLU A 104 -7.11 14.54 -0.23
CA GLU A 104 -7.55 13.69 0.88
C GLU A 104 -8.47 12.56 0.40
N ASP A 105 -9.29 12.80 -0.64
CA ASP A 105 -10.15 11.79 -1.23
C ASP A 105 -9.33 10.77 -2.04
N ILE A 106 -8.29 11.22 -2.75
CA ILE A 106 -7.33 10.34 -3.43
C ILE A 106 -6.59 9.46 -2.43
N ILE A 107 -6.08 10.04 -1.33
CA ILE A 107 -5.45 9.28 -0.23
C ILE A 107 -6.42 8.23 0.30
N ALA A 108 -7.65 8.64 0.56
CA ALA A 108 -8.64 7.76 1.14
C ALA A 108 -8.90 6.56 0.22
N PHE A 109 -9.07 6.81 -1.07
CA PHE A 109 -9.25 5.78 -2.08
C PHE A 109 -8.05 4.82 -2.17
N GLU A 110 -6.84 5.37 -2.33
CA GLU A 110 -5.60 4.59 -2.42
C GLU A 110 -5.39 3.72 -1.17
N ALA A 111 -5.67 4.25 0.02
CA ALA A 111 -5.57 3.51 1.27
C ALA A 111 -6.54 2.34 1.34
N VAL A 112 -7.81 2.56 0.98
CA VAL A 112 -8.86 1.54 0.97
C VAL A 112 -8.54 0.44 -0.04
N VAL A 113 -8.14 0.80 -1.27
CA VAL A 113 -7.81 -0.17 -2.31
C VAL A 113 -6.55 -0.97 -1.94
N THR A 114 -5.54 -0.33 -1.35
CA THR A 114 -4.33 -1.02 -0.86
C THR A 114 -4.68 -2.01 0.25
N ALA A 115 -5.48 -1.59 1.24
CA ALA A 115 -5.95 -2.44 2.34
C ALA A 115 -6.78 -3.62 1.82
N LEU A 116 -7.67 -3.37 0.85
CA LEU A 116 -8.50 -4.40 0.21
C LEU A 116 -7.62 -5.47 -0.45
N HIS A 117 -6.65 -5.07 -1.26
CA HIS A 117 -5.76 -6.00 -1.94
C HIS A 117 -4.84 -6.77 -0.97
N ALA A 118 -4.32 -6.12 0.07
CA ALA A 118 -3.55 -6.82 1.11
C ALA A 118 -4.42 -7.86 1.84
N THR A 119 -5.67 -7.52 2.16
CA THR A 119 -6.64 -8.40 2.82
C THR A 119 -7.03 -9.56 1.90
N GLN A 120 -7.26 -9.30 0.61
CA GLN A 120 -7.53 -10.32 -0.40
C GLN A 120 -6.35 -11.30 -0.53
N TYR A 121 -5.11 -10.81 -0.55
CA TYR A 121 -3.94 -11.68 -0.53
C TYR A 121 -3.95 -12.60 0.69
N ARG A 122 -4.22 -12.08 1.89
CA ARG A 122 -4.29 -12.91 3.10
C ARG A 122 -5.46 -13.90 3.11
N ALA A 123 -6.55 -13.59 2.41
CA ALA A 123 -7.72 -14.47 2.30
C ALA A 123 -7.51 -15.61 1.28
N THR A 124 -6.79 -15.38 0.19
CA THR A 124 -6.70 -16.31 -0.95
C THR A 124 -5.31 -16.92 -1.15
N GLY A 125 -4.26 -16.24 -0.71
CA GLY A 125 -2.88 -16.55 -1.04
C GLY A 125 -2.48 -16.21 -2.49
N ASP A 126 -3.34 -15.54 -3.27
CA ASP A 126 -3.05 -15.18 -4.66
C ASP A 126 -2.06 -14.00 -4.75
N PRO A 127 -0.83 -14.21 -5.25
CA PRO A 127 0.19 -13.16 -5.35
C PRO A 127 -0.25 -11.96 -6.20
N THR A 128 -1.23 -12.12 -7.09
CA THR A 128 -1.80 -11.01 -7.89
C THR A 128 -2.35 -9.91 -7.00
N ALA A 129 -2.99 -10.26 -5.88
CA ALA A 129 -3.52 -9.29 -4.93
C ALA A 129 -2.38 -8.55 -4.21
N ALA A 130 -1.28 -9.22 -3.86
CA ALA A 130 -0.13 -8.56 -3.27
C ALA A 130 0.56 -7.59 -4.25
N LEU A 131 0.61 -7.94 -5.54
CA LEU A 131 1.13 -7.07 -6.59
C LEU A 131 0.24 -5.86 -6.84
N ALA A 132 -1.09 -6.05 -6.82
CA ALA A 132 -2.03 -4.95 -6.92
C ALA A 132 -1.87 -3.98 -5.73
N CYS A 133 -1.75 -4.50 -4.51
CA CYS A 133 -1.43 -3.72 -3.31
C CYS A 133 -0.16 -2.86 -3.49
N ALA A 134 0.92 -3.47 -3.96
CA ALA A 134 2.19 -2.79 -4.21
C ALA A 134 2.13 -1.76 -5.34
N HIS A 135 1.30 -2.02 -6.37
CA HIS A 135 1.11 -1.09 -7.47
C HIS A 135 0.34 0.15 -7.00
N VAL A 136 -0.75 -0.03 -6.28
CA VAL A 136 -1.61 1.07 -5.79
C VAL A 136 -0.80 2.04 -4.93
N ILE A 137 -0.10 1.57 -3.89
CA ILE A 137 0.73 2.48 -3.07
C ILE A 137 1.82 3.22 -3.88
N ARG A 138 2.43 2.59 -4.90
CA ARG A 138 3.40 3.28 -5.77
C ARG A 138 2.73 4.37 -6.60
N THR A 139 1.55 4.09 -7.14
CA THR A 139 0.73 5.07 -7.87
C THR A 139 0.37 6.24 -6.95
N ALA A 140 -0.10 5.97 -5.73
CA ALA A 140 -0.33 7.01 -4.73
C ALA A 140 0.91 7.88 -4.51
N MET A 141 2.06 7.27 -4.21
CA MET A 141 3.30 8.01 -3.94
C MET A 141 3.77 8.82 -5.15
N TRP A 142 3.61 8.29 -6.36
CA TRP A 142 3.92 9.03 -7.58
C TRP A 142 3.00 10.25 -7.75
N MET A 143 1.70 10.09 -7.50
CA MET A 143 0.74 11.20 -7.52
C MET A 143 1.07 12.26 -6.47
N PHE A 144 1.58 11.87 -5.29
CA PHE A 144 2.10 12.83 -4.30
C PHE A 144 3.29 13.62 -4.82
N ASP A 145 4.27 12.92 -5.39
CA ASP A 145 5.48 13.57 -5.91
C ASP A 145 5.16 14.59 -7.03
N GLN A 146 4.10 14.35 -7.82
CA GLN A 146 3.64 15.34 -8.81
C GLN A 146 3.07 16.61 -8.18
N ASN A 147 2.54 16.53 -6.96
CA ASN A 147 1.89 17.63 -6.26
C ASN A 147 2.78 18.31 -5.21
N SER A 148 3.90 17.71 -4.82
CA SER A 148 4.84 18.21 -3.81
C SER A 148 6.28 18.33 -4.37
N PRO A 149 6.69 19.52 -4.84
CA PRO A 149 8.03 19.71 -5.41
C PRO A 149 9.15 19.34 -4.44
N GLY A 150 10.01 18.40 -4.83
CA GLY A 150 11.16 17.95 -4.04
C GLY A 150 10.92 16.70 -3.19
N SER A 151 9.69 16.15 -3.21
CA SER A 151 9.38 14.83 -2.67
C SER A 151 9.95 13.71 -3.55
N ASP A 152 10.36 12.59 -2.94
CA ASP A 152 10.79 11.34 -3.60
C ASP A 152 10.11 10.13 -2.94
N ARG A 153 8.81 10.25 -2.67
CA ARG A 153 8.03 9.19 -2.00
C ARG A 153 7.93 7.96 -2.88
N HIS A 154 7.78 8.13 -4.20
CA HIS A 154 7.72 7.00 -5.13
C HIS A 154 9.05 6.24 -5.16
N GLY A 155 10.18 6.95 -5.23
CA GLY A 155 11.50 6.33 -5.18
C GLY A 155 11.73 5.59 -3.85
N ALA A 156 11.38 6.23 -2.74
CA ALA A 156 11.45 5.62 -1.41
C ALA A 156 10.56 4.37 -1.28
N GLU A 157 9.34 4.40 -1.81
CA GLU A 157 8.42 3.26 -1.80
C GLU A 157 8.96 2.08 -2.62
N VAL A 158 9.46 2.32 -3.83
CA VAL A 158 10.08 1.28 -4.66
C VAL A 158 11.30 0.66 -3.96
N ALA A 159 12.14 1.49 -3.34
CA ALA A 159 13.30 1.01 -2.58
C ALA A 159 12.86 0.15 -1.38
N ARG A 160 11.82 0.57 -0.66
CA ARG A 160 11.29 -0.16 0.49
C ARG A 160 10.69 -1.50 0.09
N GLN A 161 9.92 -1.55 -1.00
CA GLN A 161 9.36 -2.79 -1.54
C GLN A 161 10.46 -3.80 -1.88
N ARG A 162 11.53 -3.35 -2.56
CA ARG A 162 12.71 -4.19 -2.86
C ARG A 162 13.40 -4.67 -1.58
N GLU A 163 13.60 -3.79 -0.60
CA GLU A 163 14.25 -4.14 0.66
C GLU A 163 13.49 -5.26 1.37
N VAL A 164 12.17 -5.13 1.56
CA VAL A 164 11.36 -6.14 2.25
C VAL A 164 11.45 -7.49 1.54
N LEU A 165 11.31 -7.51 0.22
CA LEU A 165 11.38 -8.74 -0.58
C LEU A 165 12.79 -9.37 -0.59
N ALA A 166 13.85 -8.57 -0.61
CA ALA A 166 15.23 -9.05 -0.56
C ALA A 166 15.64 -9.55 0.84
N SER A 167 15.03 -8.99 1.88
CA SER A 167 15.40 -9.26 3.26
C SER A 167 14.98 -10.65 3.75
N GLY A 168 14.01 -11.29 3.09
CA GLY A 168 13.54 -12.63 3.42
C GLY A 168 13.02 -12.72 4.85
N ALA A 169 13.67 -13.50 5.71
CA ALA A 169 13.22 -13.88 7.06
C ALA A 169 13.36 -12.77 8.13
N VAL A 170 13.26 -11.49 7.79
CA VAL A 170 13.30 -10.41 8.78
C VAL A 170 12.10 -10.51 9.71
N PRO A 171 12.27 -10.30 11.04
CA PRO A 171 11.15 -10.30 11.96
C PRO A 171 10.09 -9.28 11.54
N ALA A 172 8.85 -9.75 11.36
CA ALA A 172 7.73 -8.89 10.94
C ALA A 172 7.56 -7.65 11.82
N ALA A 173 7.83 -7.76 13.13
CA ALA A 173 7.78 -6.63 14.06
C ALA A 173 8.78 -5.51 13.73
N LEU A 174 9.98 -5.86 13.22
CA LEU A 174 10.96 -4.86 12.80
C LEU A 174 10.52 -4.15 11.52
N VAL A 175 10.02 -4.92 10.55
CA VAL A 175 9.48 -4.38 9.29
C VAL A 175 8.31 -3.43 9.59
N ARG A 176 7.38 -3.86 10.46
CA ARG A 176 6.25 -3.03 10.90
C ARG A 176 6.69 -1.73 11.54
N ALA A 177 7.66 -1.77 12.46
CA ALA A 177 8.14 -0.55 13.13
C ALA A 177 8.73 0.47 12.14
N GLN A 178 9.45 -0.01 11.13
CA GLN A 178 9.98 0.84 10.06
C GLN A 178 8.85 1.40 9.18
N ASP A 179 7.88 0.57 8.80
CA ASP A 179 6.75 1.00 7.96
C ASP A 179 5.84 1.99 8.70
N ILE A 180 5.71 1.86 10.03
CA ILE A 180 5.07 2.87 10.88
C ILE A 180 5.83 4.19 10.84
N ALA A 181 7.16 4.16 10.95
CA ALA A 181 7.95 5.38 10.91
C ALA A 181 7.81 6.11 9.57
N ILE A 182 7.87 5.37 8.45
CA ILE A 182 7.72 5.93 7.09
C ILE A 182 6.31 6.49 6.88
N GLY A 183 5.26 5.73 7.23
CA GLY A 183 3.87 6.18 7.09
C GLY A 183 3.59 7.48 7.84
N ARG A 184 4.14 7.63 9.05
CA ARG A 184 4.03 8.86 9.85
C ARG A 184 4.74 10.04 9.22
N GLU A 185 5.92 9.84 8.66
CA GLU A 185 6.66 10.90 7.97
C GLU A 185 5.81 11.45 6.81
N TRP A 186 5.22 10.57 6.01
CA TRP A 186 4.36 10.99 4.89
C TRP A 186 3.04 11.63 5.30
N ALA A 187 2.51 11.30 6.48
CA ALA A 187 1.26 11.83 6.99
C ALA A 187 1.38 13.23 7.63
N LEU A 188 2.61 13.73 7.85
CA LEU A 188 2.90 15.01 8.51
C LEU A 188 3.29 16.14 7.54
N GLU A 189 3.46 15.82 6.26
CA GLU A 189 3.85 16.71 5.15
C GLU A 189 2.65 17.10 4.30
#